data_AF-A0A1T5CGT7-F1
#
_entry.id   AF-A0A1T5CGT7-F1
#
_cell.length_a   1.000
_cell.length_b   1.000
_cell.length_c   1.000
_cell.angle_alpha   90.00
_cell.angle_beta   90.00
_cell.angle_gamma   90.00
#
_symmetry.space_group_name_H-M   'P 1'
#
loop_
_entity.id
_entity.type
_entity.pdbx_description
1 polymer ?
#
loop_
_entity_poly.entity_id
_entity_poly.type
_entity_poly.pdbx_seq_one_letter_code
_entity_poly.pdbx_strand_id
1 'polypeptide(L)'
;MDLAPLNLADIQQAVPIVDMSGRPVGFFVTLTNQNNKNIKAAVTAINENIEATAAAQAAADAAQDSAIAAQADAIAGLAAAAAAQATANNAVAKGVGPNWDAPTGTADRGGFTTYTAPTISNPPTQAEVQALADALQANSRALKAVIDDLILNGAFPV
;
A
#
# COMPACT_ATOMS: atom_id res chain seq x y z
N MET A 1 -4.95 -22.52 36.73
CA MET A 1 -6.06 -22.81 37.65
C MET A 1 -5.44 -23.43 38.89
N ASP A 2 -5.12 -22.59 39.87
CA ASP A 2 -4.59 -23.01 41.17
C ASP A 2 -5.73 -22.82 42.19
N LEU A 3 -6.22 -23.91 42.77
CA LEU A 3 -7.37 -23.90 43.68
C LEU A 3 -6.84 -23.62 45.09
N ALA A 4 -7.08 -22.41 45.61
CA ALA A 4 -6.69 -22.06 46.98
C ALA A 4 -7.31 -23.04 48.01
N PRO A 5 -6.53 -23.47 49.03
CA PRO A 5 -6.98 -24.45 50.01
C PRO A 5 -8.17 -23.93 50.83
N LEU A 6 -9.09 -24.83 51.18
CA LEU A 6 -10.26 -24.55 52.02
C LEU A 6 -9.84 -23.87 53.33
N ASN A 7 -10.36 -22.67 53.61
CA ASN A 7 -10.31 -22.08 54.95
C ASN A 7 -11.36 -22.78 55.83
N LEU A 8 -10.92 -23.72 56.68
CA LEU A 8 -11.81 -24.43 57.61
C LEU A 8 -12.45 -23.51 58.66
N ALA A 9 -11.90 -22.32 58.91
CA ALA A 9 -12.43 -21.40 59.91
C ALA A 9 -13.81 -20.84 59.52
N ASP A 10 -14.07 -20.64 58.23
CA ASP A 10 -15.37 -20.13 57.74
C ASP A 10 -16.46 -21.21 57.76
N ILE A 11 -16.08 -22.49 57.84
CA ILE A 11 -16.99 -23.64 57.92
C ILE A 11 -17.47 -23.87 59.36
N GLN A 12 -16.66 -23.50 60.36
CA GLN A 12 -16.95 -23.75 61.78
C GLN A 12 -17.96 -22.77 62.40
N GLN A 13 -18.33 -21.68 61.73
CA GLN A 13 -19.33 -20.72 62.22
C GLN A 13 -20.77 -21.05 61.82
N ALA A 14 -21.02 -22.13 61.08
CA ALA A 14 -22.36 -22.57 60.73
C ALA A 14 -23.00 -23.33 61.91
N VAL A 15 -23.90 -22.68 62.65
CA VAL A 15 -24.72 -23.31 63.71
C VAL A 15 -25.54 -24.45 63.07
N PRO A 16 -25.52 -25.68 63.62
CA PRO A 16 -26.22 -26.80 63.01
C PRO A 16 -27.74 -26.59 63.08
N ILE A 17 -28.37 -26.47 61.91
CA ILE A 17 -29.83 -26.61 61.78
C ILE A 17 -30.13 -28.10 61.94
N VAL A 18 -31.01 -28.44 62.88
CA VAL A 18 -31.53 -29.80 63.11
C VAL A 18 -32.96 -29.89 62.57
N ASP A 19 -33.32 -31.04 62.01
CA ASP A 19 -34.70 -31.26 61.56
C ASP A 19 -35.65 -31.41 62.76
N MET A 20 -36.95 -31.50 62.50
CA MET A 20 -37.97 -31.70 63.55
C MET A 20 -37.82 -33.02 64.33
N SER A 21 -36.88 -33.89 63.93
CA SER A 21 -36.53 -35.16 64.56
C SER A 21 -35.17 -35.13 65.27
N GLY A 22 -34.52 -33.96 65.37
CA GLY A 22 -33.21 -33.78 66.01
C GLY A 22 -32.03 -34.33 65.20
N ARG A 23 -32.22 -34.68 63.92
CA ARG A 23 -31.13 -35.13 63.05
C ARG A 23 -30.46 -33.93 62.38
N PRO A 24 -29.12 -33.93 62.25
CA PRO A 24 -28.41 -32.81 61.65
C PRO A 24 -28.79 -32.66 60.18
N VAL A 25 -29.35 -31.50 59.82
CA VAL A 25 -29.57 -31.04 58.43
C VAL A 25 -28.23 -30.62 57.78
N GLY A 26 -27.11 -30.92 58.45
CA GLY A 26 -25.76 -30.45 58.15
C GLY A 26 -25.28 -30.75 56.74
N PHE A 27 -25.73 -31.84 56.12
CA PHE A 27 -25.41 -32.13 54.72
C PHE A 27 -25.92 -31.04 53.76
N PHE A 28 -27.17 -30.58 53.95
CA PHE A 28 -27.75 -29.52 53.12
C PHE A 28 -27.07 -28.17 53.38
N VAL A 29 -26.72 -27.86 54.63
CA VAL A 29 -25.99 -26.63 54.98
C VAL A 29 -24.60 -26.61 54.33
N THR A 30 -23.85 -27.71 54.41
CA THR A 30 -22.53 -27.83 53.77
C THR A 30 -22.63 -27.71 52.25
N LEU A 31 -23.61 -28.37 51.63
CA LEU A 31 -23.84 -28.28 50.19
C LEU A 31 -24.17 -26.84 49.74
N THR A 32 -25.07 -26.16 50.46
CA THR A 32 -25.42 -24.76 50.17
C THR A 32 -24.21 -23.83 50.30
N ASN A 33 -23.37 -24.01 51.32
CA ASN A 33 -22.16 -23.20 51.50
C ASN A 33 -21.14 -23.44 50.39
N GLN A 34 -20.95 -24.69 49.96
CA GLN A 34 -20.08 -25.02 48.84
C GLN A 34 -20.60 -24.41 47.53
N ASN A 35 -21.90 -24.47 47.29
CA ASN A 35 -22.53 -23.85 46.12
C ASN A 35 -22.33 -22.33 46.12
N ASN A 36 -22.54 -21.67 47.27
CA ASN A 36 -22.32 -20.23 47.40
C ASN A 36 -20.86 -19.83 47.15
N LYS A 37 -19.90 -20.65 47.60
CA LYS A 37 -18.47 -20.44 47.31
C LYS A 37 -18.18 -20.56 45.81
N ASN A 38 -18.70 -21.60 45.17
CA ASN A 38 -18.52 -21.81 43.73
C ASN A 38 -19.13 -20.65 42.92
N ILE A 39 -20.32 -20.17 43.31
CA ILE A 39 -20.98 -19.02 42.68
C ILE A 39 -20.12 -17.76 42.82
N LYS A 40 -19.63 -17.45 44.03
CA LYS A 40 -18.76 -16.27 44.24
C LYS A 40 -17.51 -16.33 43.37
N ALA A 41 -16.83 -17.47 43.33
CA ALA A 41 -15.64 -17.66 42.49
C ALA A 41 -15.96 -17.49 41.00
N ALA A 42 -17.10 -18.03 40.53
CA ALA A 42 -17.53 -17.87 39.15
C ALA A 42 -17.85 -16.41 38.81
N VAL A 43 -18.52 -15.67 39.70
CA VAL A 43 -18.83 -14.25 39.51
C VAL A 43 -17.55 -13.42 39.44
N THR A 44 -16.57 -13.66 40.31
CA THR A 44 -15.27 -12.99 40.25
C THR A 44 -14.58 -13.22 38.90
N ALA A 45 -14.50 -14.48 38.45
CA ALA A 45 -13.89 -14.80 37.17
C ALA A 45 -14.64 -14.19 35.97
N ILE A 46 -15.97 -14.10 36.03
CA ILE A 46 -16.77 -13.41 35.01
C ILE A 46 -16.43 -11.93 34.96
N ASN A 47 -16.31 -11.26 36.11
CA ASN A 47 -15.97 -9.84 36.15
C ASN A 47 -14.57 -9.56 35.60
N GLU A 48 -13.58 -10.36 35.97
CA GLU A 48 -12.21 -10.27 35.44
C GLU A 48 -12.20 -10.44 33.90
N ASN A 49 -12.97 -11.40 33.38
CA ASN A 49 -13.09 -11.60 31.93
C ASN A 49 -13.81 -10.44 31.23
N ILE A 50 -14.82 -9.83 31.85
CA ILE A 50 -15.51 -8.66 31.29
C ILE A 50 -14.55 -7.49 31.20
N GLU A 51 -13.78 -7.21 32.25
CA GLU A 51 -12.79 -6.14 32.27
C GLU A 51 -11.70 -6.35 31.22
N ALA A 52 -11.18 -7.57 31.10
CA ALA A 52 -10.20 -7.93 30.07
C ALA A 52 -10.77 -7.76 28.65
N THR A 53 -12.03 -8.15 28.44
CA THR A 53 -12.70 -8.01 27.14
C THR A 53 -12.94 -6.54 26.79
N ALA A 54 -13.32 -5.70 27.75
CA ALA A 54 -13.51 -4.27 27.54
C ALA A 54 -12.18 -3.57 27.18
N ALA A 55 -11.08 -3.93 27.84
CA ALA A 55 -9.76 -3.41 27.50
C ALA A 55 -9.32 -3.84 26.10
N ALA A 56 -9.57 -5.10 25.71
CA ALA A 56 -9.27 -5.60 24.37
C ALA A 56 -10.10 -4.89 23.29
N GLN A 57 -11.39 -4.62 23.56
CA GLN A 57 -12.25 -3.88 22.65
C GLN A 57 -11.75 -2.44 22.44
N ALA A 58 -11.41 -1.73 23.53
CA ALA A 58 -10.88 -0.37 23.43
C ALA A 58 -9.57 -0.31 22.61
N ALA A 59 -8.70 -1.33 22.73
CA ALA A 59 -7.49 -1.44 21.92
C ALA A 59 -7.80 -1.70 20.44
N ALA A 60 -8.81 -2.53 20.15
CA ALA A 60 -9.27 -2.79 18.78
C ALA A 60 -9.87 -1.53 18.13
N ASP A 61 -10.68 -0.77 18.88
CA ASP A 61 -11.28 0.48 18.40
C ASP A 61 -10.20 1.51 18.07
N ALA A 62 -9.20 1.69 18.94
CA ALA A 62 -8.07 2.59 18.69
C ALA A 62 -7.23 2.17 17.47
N ALA A 63 -7.05 0.86 17.25
CA ALA A 63 -6.38 0.34 16.06
C ALA A 63 -7.20 0.59 14.79
N GLN A 64 -8.53 0.48 14.86
CA GLN A 64 -9.43 0.79 13.76
C GLN A 64 -9.39 2.27 13.40
N ASP A 65 -9.42 3.17 14.39
CA ASP A 65 -9.28 4.62 14.16
C ASP A 65 -7.95 4.96 13.48
N SER A 66 -6.87 4.35 13.93
CA SER A 66 -5.53 4.51 13.33
C SER A 66 -5.50 4.01 11.88
N ALA A 67 -6.17 2.89 11.58
CA ALA A 67 -6.27 2.36 10.22
C ALA A 67 -7.09 3.26 9.29
N ILE A 68 -8.19 3.85 9.80
CA ILE A 68 -9.02 4.81 9.06
C ILE A 68 -8.19 6.07 8.72
N ALA A 69 -7.42 6.59 9.68
CA ALA A 69 -6.54 7.73 9.45
C ALA A 69 -5.48 7.42 8.37
N ALA A 70 -4.81 6.27 8.46
CA ALA A 70 -3.83 5.85 7.46
C ALA A 70 -4.45 5.67 6.06
N GLN A 71 -5.69 5.18 5.98
CA GLN A 71 -6.42 5.08 4.71
C GLN A 71 -6.71 6.46 4.11
N ALA A 72 -7.10 7.43 4.93
CA ALA A 72 -7.32 8.81 4.47
C ALA A 72 -6.04 9.44 3.92
N ASP A 73 -4.91 9.25 4.61
CA ASP A 73 -3.59 9.72 4.14
C ASP A 73 -3.19 9.06 2.81
N ALA A 74 -3.42 7.76 2.66
CA ALA A 74 -3.13 7.05 1.41
C ALA A 74 -3.97 7.56 0.23
N ILE A 75 -5.26 7.85 0.46
CA ILE A 75 -6.15 8.44 -0.57
C ILE A 75 -5.67 9.83 -0.96
N ALA A 76 -5.27 10.66 0.00
CA ALA A 76 -4.71 11.99 -0.27
C ALA A 76 -3.40 11.90 -1.07
N GLY A 77 -2.52 10.96 -0.73
CA GLY A 77 -1.28 10.69 -1.46
C GLY A 77 -1.53 10.26 -2.91
N LEU A 78 -2.51 9.40 -3.15
CA LEU A 78 -2.89 8.98 -4.50
C LEU A 78 -3.44 10.15 -5.33
N ALA A 79 -4.28 11.00 -4.74
CA ALA A 79 -4.81 12.19 -5.40
C ALA A 79 -3.70 13.18 -5.79
N ALA A 80 -2.72 13.40 -4.90
CA ALA A 80 -1.56 14.24 -5.19
C ALA A 80 -0.69 13.67 -6.32
N ALA A 81 -0.44 12.36 -6.33
CA ALA A 81 0.31 11.69 -7.39
C ALA A 81 -0.40 11.79 -8.76
N ALA A 82 -1.73 11.61 -8.79
CA ALA A 82 -2.52 11.76 -10.00
C ALA A 82 -2.48 13.21 -10.54
N ALA A 83 -2.55 14.21 -9.67
CA ALA A 83 -2.41 15.62 -10.06
C ALA A 83 -1.01 15.91 -10.64
N ALA A 84 0.06 15.41 -10.00
CA ALA A 84 1.42 15.56 -10.50
C ALA A 84 1.60 14.89 -11.88
N GLN A 85 1.02 13.72 -12.09
CA GLN A 85 1.05 13.03 -13.39
C GLN A 85 0.30 13.82 -14.46
N ALA A 86 -0.87 14.39 -14.15
CA ALA A 86 -1.61 15.23 -15.08
C ALA A 86 -0.82 16.49 -15.46
N THR A 87 -0.17 17.16 -14.50
CA THR A 87 0.72 18.29 -14.77
C THR A 87 1.89 17.88 -15.67
N ALA A 88 2.57 16.77 -15.37
CA ALA A 88 3.68 16.29 -16.18
C ALA A 88 3.25 15.95 -17.62
N ASN A 89 2.10 15.30 -17.80
CA ASN A 89 1.57 14.95 -19.11
C ASN A 89 1.18 16.17 -19.95
N ASN A 90 0.77 17.26 -19.30
CA ASN A 90 0.33 18.50 -19.94
C ASN A 90 1.45 19.55 -20.06
N ALA A 91 2.60 19.36 -19.41
CA ALA A 91 3.71 20.31 -19.43
C ALA A 91 4.36 20.44 -20.82
N VAL A 92 4.22 19.42 -21.66
CA VAL A 92 4.69 19.43 -23.05
C VAL A 92 3.48 19.56 -23.96
N ALA A 93 3.44 20.62 -24.77
CA ALA A 93 2.39 20.81 -25.75
C ALA A 93 2.44 19.67 -26.80
N LYS A 94 1.33 18.96 -26.97
CA LYS A 94 1.15 17.87 -27.94
C LYS A 94 0.33 18.34 -29.13
N GLY A 95 0.52 17.71 -30.28
CA GLY A 95 -0.18 18.06 -31.51
C GLY A 95 0.05 19.51 -31.93
N VAL A 96 1.25 20.05 -31.67
CA VAL A 96 1.58 21.44 -32.03
C VAL A 96 2.00 21.51 -33.49
N GLY A 97 1.49 22.52 -34.21
CA GLY A 97 1.83 22.79 -35.60
C GLY A 97 0.79 22.28 -36.61
N PRO A 98 1.02 22.51 -37.92
CA PRO A 98 0.18 21.97 -38.99
C PRO A 98 0.29 20.43 -39.05
N ASN A 99 -0.60 19.77 -39.77
CA ASN A 99 -0.43 18.33 -40.08
C ASN A 99 0.84 18.16 -40.93
N TRP A 100 1.75 17.29 -40.46
CA TRP A 100 2.99 16.98 -41.17
C TRP A 100 2.82 15.68 -41.95
N ASP A 101 3.22 15.66 -43.22
CA ASP A 101 3.37 14.41 -43.95
C ASP A 101 4.55 13.61 -43.37
N ALA A 102 4.31 12.34 -43.04
CA ALA A 102 5.36 11.48 -42.51
C ALA A 102 6.44 11.24 -43.59
N PRO A 103 7.73 11.51 -43.28
CA PRO A 103 8.81 11.27 -44.24
C PRO A 103 8.90 9.79 -44.59
N THR A 104 9.15 9.48 -45.86
CA THR A 104 9.29 8.10 -46.36
C THR A 104 10.75 7.64 -46.37
N GLY A 105 10.99 6.35 -46.62
CA GLY A 105 12.33 5.76 -46.67
C GLY A 105 12.79 5.14 -45.34
N THR A 106 14.08 4.86 -45.24
CA THR A 106 14.68 4.19 -44.08
C THR A 106 15.13 5.19 -43.02
N ALA A 107 14.63 5.03 -41.79
CA ALA A 107 15.13 5.75 -40.62
C ALA A 107 16.42 5.08 -40.10
N ASP A 108 17.33 5.86 -39.53
CA ASP A 108 18.53 5.35 -38.86
C ASP A 108 18.61 5.92 -37.44
N ARG A 109 18.55 5.02 -36.45
CA ARG A 109 18.63 5.31 -35.01
C ARG A 109 19.97 4.89 -34.40
N GLY A 110 20.94 4.49 -35.23
CA GLY A 110 22.28 4.13 -34.78
C GLY A 110 23.09 5.33 -34.28
N GLY A 111 24.38 5.10 -34.02
CA GLY A 111 25.30 6.17 -33.64
C GLY A 111 25.38 7.24 -34.73
N PHE A 112 25.18 8.51 -34.35
CA PHE A 112 25.30 9.64 -35.26
C PHE A 112 26.66 10.33 -35.09
N THR A 113 27.55 10.17 -36.06
CA THR A 113 28.78 10.94 -36.12
C THR A 113 28.47 12.32 -36.70
N THR A 114 28.72 13.36 -35.92
CA THR A 114 28.51 14.74 -36.37
C THR A 114 29.37 15.06 -37.60
N TYR A 115 28.76 15.69 -38.60
CA TYR A 115 29.44 16.04 -39.84
C TYR A 115 30.69 16.89 -39.59
N THR A 116 31.82 16.43 -40.12
CA THR A 116 33.05 17.20 -40.22
C THR A 116 33.32 17.43 -41.69
N ALA A 117 33.45 18.68 -42.10
CA ALA A 117 33.61 19.02 -43.51
C ALA A 117 34.90 18.38 -44.07
N PRO A 118 34.83 17.64 -45.18
CA PRO A 118 36.03 17.15 -45.84
C PRO A 118 36.75 18.31 -46.54
N THR A 119 38.05 18.15 -46.77
CA THR A 119 38.77 19.04 -47.69
C THR A 119 38.18 18.89 -49.09
N ILE A 120 37.97 20.00 -49.79
CA ILE A 120 37.48 20.03 -51.16
C ILE A 120 38.61 20.54 -52.06
N SER A 121 39.04 19.72 -53.01
CA SER A 121 40.08 20.07 -53.97
C SER A 121 39.54 20.96 -55.11
N ASN A 122 40.47 21.54 -55.87
CA ASN A 122 40.17 22.26 -57.11
C ASN A 122 41.05 21.72 -58.25
N PRO A 123 40.50 20.96 -59.23
CA PRO A 123 39.08 20.65 -59.38
C PRO A 123 38.57 19.64 -58.32
N PRO A 124 37.26 19.61 -58.01
CA PRO A 124 36.69 18.61 -57.10
C PRO A 124 36.86 17.18 -57.63
N THR A 125 37.11 16.25 -56.73
CA THR A 125 37.17 14.82 -57.05
C THR A 125 35.82 14.12 -56.84
N GLN A 126 35.63 12.98 -57.50
CA GLN A 126 34.46 12.13 -57.28
C GLN A 126 34.36 11.63 -55.83
N ALA A 127 35.49 11.33 -55.19
CA ALA A 127 35.53 10.83 -53.82
C ALA A 127 35.01 11.89 -52.83
N GLU A 128 35.34 13.16 -53.04
CA GLU A 128 34.83 14.27 -52.21
C GLU A 128 33.32 14.44 -52.38
N VAL A 129 32.82 14.37 -53.62
CA VAL A 129 31.37 14.46 -53.89
C VAL A 129 30.62 13.27 -53.28
N GLN A 130 31.19 12.06 -53.35
CA GLN A 130 30.60 10.88 -52.73
C GLN A 130 30.55 11.01 -51.20
N ALA A 131 31.62 11.50 -50.57
CA ALA A 131 31.64 11.73 -49.12
C ALA A 131 30.55 12.71 -48.67
N LEU A 132 30.29 13.76 -49.45
CA LEU A 132 29.20 14.71 -49.18
C LEU A 132 27.82 14.05 -49.36
N ALA A 133 27.64 13.25 -50.42
CA ALA A 133 26.40 12.54 -50.67
C ALA A 133 26.07 11.54 -49.54
N ASP A 134 27.07 10.77 -49.09
CA ASP A 134 26.93 9.81 -48.00
C ASP A 134 26.59 10.51 -46.68
N ALA A 135 27.24 11.63 -46.39
CA ALA A 135 26.96 12.45 -45.20
C ALA A 135 25.53 13.03 -45.23
N LEU A 136 25.09 13.54 -46.39
CA LEU A 136 23.72 14.03 -46.55
C LEU A 136 22.70 12.91 -46.37
N GLN A 137 22.95 11.73 -46.95
CA GLN A 137 22.08 10.57 -46.77
C GLN A 137 21.97 10.17 -45.29
N ALA A 138 23.09 10.09 -44.58
CA ALA A 138 23.10 9.78 -43.15
C ALA A 138 22.29 10.80 -42.33
N ASN A 139 22.49 12.10 -42.59
CA ASN A 139 21.72 13.17 -41.96
C ASN A 139 20.22 13.05 -42.23
N SER A 140 19.81 12.75 -43.47
CA SER A 140 18.41 12.58 -43.82
C SER A 140 17.76 11.40 -43.10
N ARG A 141 18.45 10.26 -42.97
CA ARG A 141 17.93 9.09 -42.24
C ARG A 141 17.80 9.36 -40.73
N ALA A 142 18.75 10.09 -40.16
CA ALA A 142 18.72 10.48 -38.75
C ALA A 142 17.59 11.50 -38.47
N LEU A 143 17.42 12.52 -39.33
CA LEU A 143 16.32 13.47 -39.22
C LEU A 143 14.96 12.78 -39.31
N LYS A 144 14.82 11.83 -40.25
CA LYS A 144 13.61 11.01 -40.34
C LYS A 144 13.34 10.27 -39.03
N ALA A 145 14.35 9.65 -38.42
CA ALA A 145 14.17 8.94 -37.16
C ALA A 145 13.65 9.87 -36.05
N VAL A 146 14.19 11.10 -35.96
CA VAL A 146 13.70 12.12 -35.02
C VAL A 146 12.25 12.50 -35.29
N ILE A 147 11.88 12.72 -36.55
CA ILE A 147 10.49 13.06 -36.94
C ILE A 147 9.53 11.91 -36.59
N ASP A 148 9.89 10.66 -36.91
CA ASP A 148 9.09 9.48 -36.58
C ASP A 148 8.86 9.37 -35.07
N ASP A 149 9.91 9.62 -34.27
CA ASP A 149 9.82 9.56 -32.81
C ASP A 149 8.94 10.70 -32.24
N LEU A 150 8.99 11.90 -32.83
CA LEU A 150 8.13 13.02 -32.43
C LEU A 150 6.66 12.78 -32.78
N ILE A 151 6.38 12.19 -33.95
CA ILE A 151 5.04 11.76 -34.36
C ILE A 151 4.52 10.67 -33.41
N LEU A 152 5.33 9.63 -33.15
CA LEU A 152 4.97 8.51 -32.29
C LEU A 152 4.62 8.96 -30.86
N ASN A 153 5.33 9.96 -30.34
CA ASN A 153 5.08 10.52 -29.01
C ASN A 153 3.97 11.59 -28.98
N GLY A 154 3.30 11.84 -30.12
CA GLY A 154 2.20 12.79 -30.23
C GLY A 154 2.63 14.26 -30.13
N ALA A 155 3.92 14.56 -30.31
CA ALA A 155 4.41 15.93 -30.35
C ALA A 155 3.93 16.64 -31.63
N PHE A 156 3.97 15.93 -32.77
CA PHE A 156 3.46 16.42 -34.05
C PHE A 156 2.19 15.69 -34.50
N PRO A 157 1.20 16.41 -35.04
CA PRO A 157 0.03 15.79 -35.64
C PRO A 157 0.36 15.22 -37.03
N VAL A 158 -0.22 14.05 -37.33
CA VAL A 158 -0.23 13.40 -38.66
C VAL A 158 -1.66 13.32 -39.18
#